data_AF-A0A0I9S876-F1
#
_entry.id   AF-A0A0I9S876-F1
#
_cell.length_a   1.000
_cell.length_b   1.000
_cell.length_c   1.000
_cell.angle_alpha   90.00
_cell.angle_beta   90.00
_cell.angle_gamma   90.00
#
_symmetry.space_group_name_H-M   'P 1'
#
loop_
_entity.id
_entity.type
_entity.pdbx_description
1 polymer ?
#
loop_
_entity_poly.entity_id
_entity_poly.type
_entity_poly.pdbx_seq_one_letter_code
_entity_poly.pdbx_strand_id
1 'polypeptide(L)' 'MKVTIYWENKSTPVIRKRIRDRFGIPHYMSVNGETQAEISEENMSDLIELVKRGFISLRNK' A
#
# COMPACT_ATOMS: atom_id res chain seq x y z
N MET A 1 -0.16 -3.76 12.44
CA MET A 1 0.76 -2.59 12.35
C MET A 1 0.13 -1.51 11.51
N LYS A 2 0.07 -0.27 12.01
CA LYS A 2 -0.43 0.88 11.25
C LYS A 2 0.66 1.45 10.35
N VAL A 3 0.38 1.57 9.07
CA VAL A 3 1.31 2.11 8.06
C VAL A 3 0.62 3.16 7.19
N THR A 4 1.42 4.09 6.65
CA THR A 4 0.98 5.01 5.61
C THR A 4 1.57 4.57 4.27
N ILE A 5 0.71 4.19 3.34
CA ILE A 5 1.07 3.71 2.00
C ILE A 5 0.96 4.86 1.02
N TYR A 6 2.04 5.18 0.31
CA TYR A 6 2.02 6.06 -0.84
C TYR A 6 1.97 5.23 -2.13
N TRP A 7 1.05 5.57 -3.04
CA TRP A 7 0.85 4.84 -4.29
C TRP A 7 1.74 5.39 -5.40
N GLU A 8 2.71 4.59 -5.86
CA GLU A 8 3.62 5.00 -6.94
C GLU A 8 2.92 5.03 -8.30
N ASN A 9 3.48 5.78 -9.26
CA ASN A 9 2.95 5.86 -10.62
C ASN A 9 2.85 4.49 -11.31
N LYS A 10 3.72 3.55 -10.95
CA LYS A 10 3.70 2.16 -11.43
C LYS A 10 2.48 1.37 -10.95
N SER A 11 1.84 1.79 -9.86
CA SER A 11 0.60 1.18 -9.38
C SER A 11 -0.59 1.72 -10.18
N THR A 12 -0.93 1.06 -11.30
CA THR A 12 -2.15 1.38 -12.04
C THR A 12 -3.41 1.12 -11.19
N PRO A 13 -4.58 1.68 -11.51
CA PRO A 13 -5.81 1.43 -10.74
C PRO A 13 -6.13 -0.06 -10.53
N VAL A 14 -5.83 -0.90 -11.54
CA VAL A 14 -6.00 -2.37 -11.45
C VAL A 14 -5.04 -2.98 -10.43
N ILE A 15 -3.77 -2.56 -10.44
CA ILE A 15 -2.77 -3.03 -9.47
C ILE A 15 -3.13 -2.55 -8.06
N ARG A 16 -3.52 -1.29 -7.90
CA ARG A 16 -3.96 -0.73 -6.61
C ARG A 16 -5.13 -1.52 -6.05
N LYS A 17 -6.12 -1.86 -6.86
CA LYS A 17 -7.25 -2.69 -6.45
C LYS A 17 -6.79 -4.06 -5.93
N ARG A 18 -5.92 -4.77 -6.67
CA ARG A 18 -5.40 -6.07 -6.23
C ARG A 18 -4.61 -6.00 -4.92
N ILE A 19 -3.79 -4.96 -4.75
CA ILE A 19 -3.05 -4.73 -3.51
C ILE A 19 -4.05 -4.47 -2.37
N ARG A 20 -5.06 -3.64 -2.58
CA ARG A 20 -6.09 -3.37 -1.57
C ARG A 20 -6.82 -4.63 -1.14
N ASP A 21 -7.33 -5.41 -2.10
CA ASP A 21 -8.06 -6.64 -1.85
C ASP A 21 -7.20 -7.66 -1.09
N ARG A 22 -5.90 -7.76 -1.42
CA ARG A 22 -4.97 -8.71 -0.77
C ARG A 22 -4.66 -8.34 0.68
N PHE A 23 -4.48 -7.05 0.97
CA PHE A 23 -3.99 -6.58 2.27
C PHE A 23 -5.08 -5.93 3.14
N GLY A 24 -6.33 -5.92 2.69
CA GLY A 24 -7.42 -5.24 3.40
C GLY A 24 -7.26 -3.73 3.46
N ILE A 25 -6.55 -3.11 2.51
CA ILE A 25 -6.32 -1.66 2.51
C ILE A 25 -7.59 -0.93 2.05
N PRO A 26 -8.03 0.13 2.75
CA PRO A 26 -9.20 0.90 2.35
C PRO A 26 -9.13 1.47 0.92
N HIS A 27 -10.29 1.65 0.29
CA HIS A 27 -10.35 2.13 -1.10
C HIS A 27 -10.12 3.64 -1.28
N TYR A 28 -10.03 4.41 -0.20
CA TYR A 28 -9.76 5.84 -0.30
C TYR A 28 -8.28 6.11 -0.64
N MET A 29 -8.03 7.30 -1.15
CA MET A 29 -6.70 7.84 -1.37
C MET A 29 -6.78 9.33 -1.04
N SER A 30 -5.86 9.82 -0.22
CA SER A 30 -5.77 11.24 0.11
C SER A 30 -5.38 12.05 -1.12
N VAL A 31 -5.50 13.38 -1.03
CA VAL A 31 -5.03 14.31 -2.07
C VAL A 31 -3.53 14.11 -2.38
N ASN A 32 -2.75 13.67 -1.39
CA ASN A 32 -1.32 13.39 -1.53
C ASN A 32 -1.01 11.98 -2.07
N GLY A 33 -2.02 11.22 -2.51
CA GLY A 33 -1.80 9.86 -3.02
C GLY A 33 -1.50 8.84 -1.92
N GLU A 34 -1.92 9.10 -0.68
CA GLU A 34 -1.63 8.25 0.48
C GLU A 34 -2.89 7.53 0.99
N THR A 35 -2.72 6.34 1.55
CA THR A 35 -3.76 5.59 2.27
C THR A 35 -3.16 5.04 3.57
N GLN A 36 -3.81 5.31 4.70
CA GLN A 36 -3.47 4.64 5.96
C GLN A 36 -4.18 3.28 6.02
N ALA A 37 -3.44 2.26 6.45
CA ALA A 37 -3.96 0.90 6.59
C ALA A 37 -3.34 0.21 7.80
N GLU A 38 -4.07 -0.77 8.31
CA GLU A 38 -3.56 -1.71 9.29
C GLU A 38 -3.17 -3.00 8.58
N ILE A 39 -1.90 -3.39 8.70
CA ILE A 39 -1.33 -4.56 8.05
C ILE A 39 -0.89 -5.55 9.15
N SER A 40 -1.30 -6.81 9.03
CA SER A 40 -0.83 -7.88 9.92
C SER A 40 0.66 -8.15 9.72
N GLU A 41 1.37 -8.58 10.78
CA GLU A 41 2.82 -8.81 10.71
C GLU A 41 3.19 -9.90 9.70
N GLU A 42 2.36 -10.94 9.59
CA GLU A 42 2.47 -12.01 8.58
C GLU A 42 2.52 -11.48 7.14
N ASN A 43 1.80 -10.40 6.85
CA ASN A 43 1.68 -9.80 5.53
C ASN A 43 2.77 -8.74 5.28
N MET A 44 3.57 -8.39 6.28
CA MET A 44 4.58 -7.34 6.14
C MET A 44 5.67 -7.72 5.14
N SER A 45 6.07 -8.99 5.10
CA SER A 45 7.09 -9.50 4.15
C SER A 45 6.65 -9.29 2.69
N ASP A 46 5.41 -9.63 2.40
CA ASP A 46 4.76 -9.44 1.10
C ASP A 46 4.60 -7.96 0.73
N LEU A 47 4.26 -7.11 1.72
CA LEU A 47 4.14 -5.67 1.50
C LEU A 47 5.49 -5.04 1.16
N ILE A 48 6.56 -5.44 1.84
CA ILE A 48 7.94 -4.99 1.59
C ILE A 48 8.39 -5.38 0.17
N GLU A 49 7.98 -6.54 -0.34
CA GLU A 49 8.27 -6.93 -1.71
C GLU A 49 7.60 -5.99 -2.73
N LEU A 50 6.39 -5.51 -2.46
CA LEU A 50 5.75 -4.49 -3.29
C LEU A 50 6.48 -3.14 -3.26
N VAL A 51 7.09 -2.80 -2.12
CA VAL A 51 7.98 -1.64 -1.99
C VAL A 51 9.21 -1.80 -2.87
N LYS A 52 9.90 -2.94 -2.78
CA LYS A 52 11.08 -3.23 -3.62
C LYS A 52 10.76 -3.19 -5.12
N ARG A 53 9.58 -3.64 -5.51
CA ARG A 53 9.10 -3.59 -6.90
C ARG A 53 8.69 -2.19 -7.37
N GLY A 54 8.63 -1.22 -6.47
CA GLY A 54 8.29 0.18 -6.75
C GLY A 54 6.80 0.40 -7.02
N PHE A 55 5.91 -0.44 -6.48
CA PHE A 55 4.47 -0.22 -6.59
C PHE A 55 3.94 0.72 -5.51
N ILE A 56 4.54 0.66 -4.32
CA ILE A 56 4.15 1.44 -3.16
C ILE A 56 5.39 1.88 -2.39
N SER A 57 5.24 2.92 -1.57
CA SER A 57 6.24 3.34 -0.61
C SER A 57 5.61 3.41 0.78
N LEU A 58 6.33 2.95 1.81
CA LEU A 58 5.91 3.12 3.20
C LEU A 58 6.46 4.45 3.73
N ARG A 59 5.59 5.28 4.27
CA ARG A 59 5.96 6.57 4.87
C ARG A 59 5.83 6.48 6.39
N ASN A 60 6.91 6.80 7.09
CA ASN A 60 6.87 7.08 8.53
C ASN A 60 6.41 8.53 8.70
N LYS A 61 5.21 8.71 9.23
CA LYS A 61 4.75 9.97 9.81
C LYS A 61 4.43 9.71 11.27
#